data_AF-A0A7S1RF37-F1
#
_entry.id   AF-A0A7S1RF37-F1
#
_cell.length_a   1.000
_cell.length_b   1.000
_cell.length_c   1.000
_cell.angle_alpha   90.00
_cell.angle_beta   90.00
_cell.angle_gamma   90.00
#
_symmetry.space_group_name_H-M   'P 1'
#
loop_
_entity.id
_entity.type
_entity.pdbx_description
1 polymer ?
#
loop_
_entity_poly.entity_id
_entity_poly.type
_entity_poly.pdbx_seq_one_letter_code
_entity_poly.pdbx_strand_id
1 'polypeptide(L)'
;RSEWARAGYLCCFAPFLLIYAVLVRICPGSSGDRQEAELRSPMSQEAPEDSPPGGSTSRSNHLHAAKFYGDQFMTYLWTTPVVTKAELLAIFYVSCAVGIKVITLSLAYTNALLRSLDVYVVSAAIFLIGTFLFLLPPTPGPPVYALVGILVSASATNSGWSVGWAMAWAVGVGFAIKMVFAAVAQKFIGEPMAGSLAVRNLVQMHTAEMRAIAKILQEPGISAAKVSILIGGPDWPVAVLCGMLKLDLCPIMLGLSPVLLQSVVPCVLSGSFLVLYAGDEGKRALGESALALAGALQMAALLLAGYYIQDTLERYYDELSEPRLEDKEAIELEEVAATAAERYQEETRFGTLPCHMKFVLVLGVFCGIVSCILLAGPWKVLIGHTAFKKFEVTSDIDKVVGDSVLSIVLPLGWIAIFFCSVNAVCLQTFNCWADSIRKGYEEVADTAGSSS
;
A
#
# COMPACT_ATOMS: atom_id res chain seq x y z
N ARG A 1 -12.49 6.89 -11.59
CA ARG A 1 -12.67 7.70 -10.35
C ARG A 1 -12.49 6.80 -9.11
N SER A 2 -11.26 6.33 -8.88
CA SER A 2 -10.92 5.37 -7.82
C SER A 2 -11.25 5.89 -6.41
N GLU A 3 -11.91 5.07 -5.58
CA GLU A 3 -12.18 5.38 -4.17
C GLU A 3 -10.89 5.51 -3.35
N TRP A 4 -9.85 4.77 -3.72
CA TRP A 4 -8.52 4.87 -3.10
C TRP A 4 -7.88 6.23 -3.32
N ALA A 5 -8.04 6.82 -4.51
CA ALA A 5 -7.57 8.18 -4.77
C ALA A 5 -8.27 9.20 -3.88
N ARG A 6 -9.57 9.00 -3.59
CA ARG A 6 -10.35 9.87 -2.68
C ARG A 6 -9.94 9.67 -1.23
N ALA A 7 -9.74 8.43 -0.80
CA ALA A 7 -9.22 8.12 0.53
C ALA A 7 -7.83 8.74 0.75
N GLY A 8 -6.94 8.63 -0.24
CA GLY A 8 -5.64 9.29 -0.23
C GLY A 8 -5.76 10.81 -0.16
N TYR A 9 -6.67 11.42 -0.94
CA TYR A 9 -6.94 12.85 -0.85
C TYR A 9 -7.45 13.25 0.54
N LEU A 10 -8.35 12.46 1.12
CA LEU A 10 -8.83 12.69 2.49
C LEU A 10 -7.66 12.63 3.47
N CYS A 11 -6.83 11.59 3.46
CA CYS A 11 -5.68 11.50 4.37
C CYS A 11 -4.67 12.67 4.21
N CYS A 12 -4.42 13.12 2.98
CA CYS A 12 -3.44 14.18 2.70
C CYS A 12 -3.97 15.59 2.96
N PHE A 13 -5.24 15.86 2.63
CA PHE A 13 -5.82 17.22 2.64
C PHE A 13 -6.84 17.42 3.77
N ALA A 14 -7.32 16.37 4.43
CA ALA A 14 -8.20 16.51 5.59
C ALA A 14 -7.62 17.34 6.74
N PRO A 15 -6.30 17.40 7.02
CA PRO A 15 -5.79 18.32 8.04
C PRO A 15 -6.19 19.77 7.73
N PHE A 16 -6.09 20.17 6.46
CA PHE A 16 -6.47 21.50 5.98
C PHE A 16 -8.00 21.66 5.90
N LEU A 17 -8.74 20.62 5.51
CA LEU A 17 -10.21 20.65 5.45
C LEU A 17 -10.86 20.62 6.84
N LEU A 18 -10.26 19.96 7.84
CA LEU A 18 -10.69 19.99 9.24
C LEU A 18 -10.44 21.36 9.84
N ILE A 19 -9.26 21.96 9.59
CA ILE A 19 -8.99 23.35 9.97
C ILE A 19 -10.01 24.27 9.30
N TYR A 20 -10.27 24.11 8.01
CA TYR A 20 -11.27 24.90 7.28
C TYR A 20 -12.70 24.69 7.81
N ALA A 21 -13.14 23.45 8.01
CA ALA A 21 -14.48 23.12 8.51
C ALA A 21 -14.67 23.58 9.97
N VAL A 22 -13.65 23.49 10.80
CA VAL A 22 -13.62 24.05 12.15
C VAL A 22 -13.70 25.59 12.08
N LEU A 23 -12.90 26.24 11.24
CA LEU A 23 -12.93 27.69 11.09
C LEU A 23 -14.26 28.21 10.49
N VAL A 24 -14.90 27.45 9.61
CA VAL A 24 -16.15 27.82 8.94
C VAL A 24 -17.40 27.44 9.75
N ARG A 25 -17.38 26.33 10.50
CA ARG A 25 -18.55 25.89 11.32
C ARG A 25 -18.48 26.29 12.79
N ILE A 26 -17.32 26.60 13.37
CA ILE A 26 -17.21 27.12 14.75
C ILE A 26 -17.37 28.65 14.82
N CYS A 27 -17.35 29.34 13.66
CA CYS A 27 -17.87 30.71 13.53
C CYS A 27 -19.26 30.75 12.82
N PRO A 28 -20.32 30.10 13.33
CA PRO A 28 -21.66 30.34 12.82
C PRO A 28 -22.18 31.64 13.44
N GLY A 29 -21.71 32.79 12.95
CA GLY A 29 -22.23 34.06 13.42
C GLY A 29 -21.32 35.24 13.15
N SER A 30 -21.69 36.06 12.15
CA SER A 30 -21.75 37.52 12.33
C SER A 30 -22.19 38.28 11.07
N SER A 31 -22.14 37.73 9.85
CA SER A 31 -22.21 38.62 8.67
C SER A 31 -23.24 38.28 7.59
N GLY A 32 -23.79 37.07 7.53
CA GLY A 32 -24.77 36.70 6.48
C GLY A 32 -26.21 37.05 6.82
N ASP A 33 -26.69 36.59 7.98
CA ASP A 33 -28.12 36.64 8.30
C ASP A 33 -28.63 38.04 8.65
N ARG A 34 -27.72 38.98 8.99
CA ARG A 34 -28.11 40.38 9.24
C ARG A 34 -28.42 41.14 7.94
N GLN A 35 -27.82 40.73 6.81
CA GLN A 35 -28.05 41.39 5.52
C GLN A 35 -29.36 40.93 4.85
N GLU A 36 -29.78 39.68 5.07
CA GLU A 36 -31.10 39.21 4.62
C GLU A 36 -32.25 39.73 5.50
N ALA A 37 -32.00 40.02 6.79
CA ALA A 37 -33.00 40.62 7.67
C ALA A 37 -33.20 42.12 7.39
N GLU A 38 -32.17 42.87 6.99
CA GLU A 38 -32.32 44.28 6.58
C GLU A 38 -32.92 44.44 5.17
N LEU A 39 -32.76 43.47 4.28
CA LEU A 39 -33.39 43.50 2.94
C LEU A 39 -34.91 43.18 2.95
N ARG A 40 -35.46 42.72 4.08
CA ARG A 40 -36.89 42.41 4.23
C ARG A 40 -37.65 43.46 5.07
N SER A 41 -37.16 44.70 5.13
CA SER A 41 -37.99 45.81 5.58
C SER A 41 -39.01 46.19 4.49
N PRO A 42 -40.32 46.17 4.76
CA PRO A 42 -41.32 46.64 3.80
C PRO A 42 -41.36 48.17 3.83
N MET A 43 -40.56 48.83 3.00
CA MET A 43 -40.78 50.24 2.65
C MET A 43 -41.69 50.33 1.42
N SER A 44 -42.87 50.86 1.68
CA SER A 44 -43.79 51.46 0.72
C SER A 44 -43.18 52.66 -0.01
N GLN A 45 -43.67 52.86 -1.24
CA GLN A 45 -43.74 54.09 -2.07
C GLN A 45 -42.65 54.39 -3.13
N GLU A 46 -43.11 54.25 -4.39
CA GLU A 46 -43.06 55.18 -5.54
C GLU A 46 -41.72 55.75 -6.08
N ALA A 47 -41.31 55.19 -7.25
CA ALA A 47 -40.73 55.76 -8.50
C ALA A 47 -39.50 56.74 -8.47
N PRO A 48 -38.71 56.95 -9.56
CA PRO A 48 -38.86 56.56 -10.98
C PRO A 48 -37.58 55.98 -11.67
N GLU A 49 -37.68 55.85 -13.01
CA GLU A 49 -36.79 55.34 -14.07
C GLU A 49 -35.30 55.73 -14.07
N ASP A 50 -34.54 54.91 -14.82
CA ASP A 50 -33.22 55.12 -15.41
C ASP A 50 -31.98 55.09 -14.50
N SER A 51 -31.54 53.87 -14.19
CA SER A 51 -30.12 53.59 -13.89
C SER A 51 -29.62 52.38 -14.68
N PRO A 52 -28.41 52.44 -15.28
CA PRO A 52 -27.90 51.38 -16.13
C PRO A 52 -27.64 50.10 -15.31
N PRO A 53 -27.79 48.89 -15.90
CA PRO A 53 -27.67 47.63 -15.18
C PRO A 53 -26.21 47.38 -14.76
N GLY A 54 -25.83 47.92 -13.61
CA GLY A 54 -24.50 47.84 -13.03
C GLY A 54 -24.30 46.60 -12.14
N GLY A 55 -23.70 45.56 -12.70
CA GLY A 55 -22.60 44.79 -12.09
C GLY A 55 -22.77 43.99 -10.79
N SER A 56 -23.88 44.05 -10.05
CA SER A 56 -23.97 43.43 -8.72
C SER A 56 -24.38 41.94 -8.72
N THR A 57 -24.93 41.41 -9.82
CA THR A 57 -25.39 40.02 -9.92
C THR A 57 -24.28 38.98 -10.08
N SER A 58 -23.08 39.37 -10.53
CA SER A 58 -21.99 38.42 -10.78
C SER A 58 -21.40 37.82 -9.49
N ARG A 59 -21.28 38.63 -8.42
CA ARG A 59 -20.62 38.18 -7.17
C ARG A 59 -21.45 37.18 -6.37
N SER A 60 -22.77 37.32 -6.39
CA SER A 60 -23.70 36.39 -5.72
C SER A 60 -23.66 34.99 -6.37
N ASN A 61 -23.65 34.94 -7.71
CA ASN A 61 -23.61 33.68 -8.46
C ASN A 61 -22.34 32.86 -8.19
N HIS A 62 -21.18 33.53 -8.01
CA HIS A 62 -19.93 32.84 -7.67
C HIS A 62 -19.94 32.23 -6.25
N LEU A 63 -20.54 32.91 -5.27
CA LEU A 63 -20.66 32.38 -3.90
C LEU A 63 -21.64 31.20 -3.83
N HIS A 64 -22.77 31.27 -4.53
CA HIS A 64 -23.71 30.15 -4.62
C HIS A 64 -23.11 28.93 -5.33
N ALA A 65 -22.39 29.15 -6.43
CA ALA A 65 -21.67 28.07 -7.10
C ALA A 65 -20.61 27.44 -6.20
N ALA A 66 -19.79 28.24 -5.51
CA ALA A 66 -18.77 27.74 -4.60
C ALA A 66 -19.37 26.92 -3.44
N LYS A 67 -20.48 27.36 -2.87
CA LYS A 67 -21.21 26.62 -1.82
C LYS A 67 -21.78 25.31 -2.36
N PHE A 68 -22.40 25.34 -3.55
CA PHE A 68 -22.94 24.14 -4.19
C PHE A 68 -21.87 23.10 -4.50
N TYR A 69 -20.73 23.52 -5.08
CA TYR A 69 -19.60 22.64 -5.33
C TYR A 69 -18.97 22.14 -4.03
N GLY A 70 -18.90 22.97 -2.99
CA GLY A 70 -18.43 22.59 -1.66
C GLY A 70 -19.29 21.51 -1.01
N ASP A 71 -20.62 21.68 -1.02
CA ASP A 71 -21.56 20.73 -0.43
C ASP A 71 -21.59 19.41 -1.22
N GLN A 72 -21.55 19.46 -2.56
CA GLN A 72 -21.43 18.27 -3.40
C GLN A 72 -20.10 17.53 -3.15
N PHE A 73 -18.99 18.28 -3.05
CA PHE A 73 -17.67 17.70 -2.80
C PHE A 73 -17.59 17.06 -1.41
N MET A 74 -18.14 17.70 -0.37
CA MET A 74 -18.19 17.14 0.97
C MET A 74 -19.08 15.89 0.99
N THR A 75 -20.26 15.92 0.37
CA THR A 75 -21.13 14.74 0.26
C THR A 75 -20.41 13.57 -0.46
N TYR A 76 -19.57 13.91 -1.45
CA TYR A 76 -18.82 12.94 -2.22
C TYR A 76 -17.62 12.33 -1.48
N LEU A 77 -16.98 13.08 -0.58
CA LEU A 77 -15.88 12.60 0.25
C LEU A 77 -16.36 11.78 1.46
N TRP A 78 -17.50 12.14 2.05
CA TRP A 78 -18.06 11.48 3.23
C TRP A 78 -18.93 10.28 2.88
N THR A 79 -18.44 9.44 1.96
CA THR A 79 -19.03 8.12 1.72
C THR A 79 -18.33 7.08 2.59
N THR A 80 -19.08 6.14 3.13
CA THR A 80 -18.56 5.10 4.05
C THR A 80 -17.38 4.31 3.47
N PRO A 81 -17.38 3.89 2.18
CA PRO A 81 -16.22 3.26 1.58
C PRO A 81 -14.97 4.14 1.58
N VAL A 82 -15.11 5.46 1.38
CA VAL A 82 -13.97 6.39 1.39
C VAL A 82 -13.42 6.58 2.80
N VAL A 83 -14.31 6.74 3.79
CA VAL A 83 -13.96 6.93 5.21
C VAL A 83 -13.23 5.70 5.76
N THR A 84 -13.80 4.50 5.58
CA THR A 84 -13.18 3.23 6.01
C THR A 84 -11.84 2.97 5.31
N LYS A 85 -11.73 3.26 4.01
CA LYS A 85 -10.45 3.19 3.28
C LYS A 85 -9.42 4.19 3.78
N ALA A 86 -9.82 5.38 4.20
CA ALA A 86 -8.92 6.36 4.80
C ALA A 86 -8.40 5.90 6.17
N GLU A 87 -9.26 5.31 7.01
CA GLU A 87 -8.85 4.70 8.28
C GLU A 87 -7.85 3.56 8.06
N LEU A 88 -8.15 2.65 7.12
CA LEU A 88 -7.24 1.56 6.73
C LEU A 88 -5.91 2.08 6.20
N LEU A 89 -5.92 3.11 5.35
CA LEU A 89 -4.71 3.71 4.81
C LEU A 89 -3.86 4.35 5.92
N ALA A 90 -4.49 4.98 6.90
CA ALA A 90 -3.79 5.54 8.06
C ALA A 90 -3.16 4.43 8.93
N ILE A 91 -3.90 3.36 9.23
CA ILE A 91 -3.38 2.19 9.96
C ILE A 91 -2.21 1.57 9.20
N PHE A 92 -2.36 1.37 7.89
CA PHE A 92 -1.32 0.82 7.02
C PHE A 92 -0.07 1.70 7.00
N TYR A 93 -0.23 3.03 6.86
CA TYR A 93 0.89 3.97 6.88
C TYR A 93 1.66 3.90 8.20
N VAL A 94 0.96 3.98 9.34
CA VAL A 94 1.59 3.91 10.67
C VAL A 94 2.27 2.56 10.88
N SER A 95 1.62 1.47 10.49
CA SER A 95 2.17 0.11 10.57
C SER A 95 3.44 -0.03 9.73
N CYS A 96 3.46 0.49 8.51
CA CYS A 96 4.66 0.53 7.67
C CYS A 96 5.76 1.39 8.30
N ALA A 97 5.42 2.59 8.80
CA ALA A 97 6.39 3.51 9.40
C ALA A 97 7.06 2.90 10.65
N VAL A 98 6.28 2.28 11.54
CA VAL A 98 6.80 1.56 12.71
C VAL A 98 7.53 0.29 12.30
N GLY A 99 6.95 -0.49 11.37
CA GLY A 99 7.51 -1.72 10.85
C GLY A 99 8.90 -1.53 10.26
N ILE A 100 9.12 -0.47 9.47
CA ILE A 100 10.45 -0.11 8.96
C ILE A 100 11.46 0.10 10.10
N LYS A 101 11.06 0.71 11.22
CA LYS A 101 11.95 0.89 12.38
C LYS A 101 12.27 -0.43 13.07
N VAL A 102 11.26 -1.28 13.30
CA VAL A 102 11.46 -2.61 13.88
C VAL A 102 12.37 -3.46 13.00
N ILE A 103 12.17 -3.43 11.69
CA ILE A 103 13.02 -4.11 10.71
C ILE A 103 14.44 -3.56 10.82
N THR A 104 14.67 -2.25 10.68
CA THR A 104 16.02 -1.66 10.79
C THR A 104 16.72 -2.04 12.10
N LEU A 105 16.00 -2.10 13.21
CA LEU A 105 16.55 -2.50 14.51
C LEU A 105 16.93 -3.98 14.52
N SER A 106 16.03 -4.83 14.03
CA SER A 106 16.27 -6.28 13.92
C SER A 106 17.46 -6.56 13.01
N LEU A 107 17.62 -5.79 11.93
CA LEU A 107 18.75 -5.88 11.02
C LEU A 107 20.06 -5.41 11.68
N ALA A 108 20.03 -4.31 12.44
CA ALA A 108 21.19 -3.91 13.23
C ALA A 108 21.58 -5.04 14.21
N TYR A 109 20.61 -5.65 14.89
CA TYR A 109 20.80 -6.77 15.83
C TYR A 109 21.41 -7.99 15.17
N THR A 110 20.86 -8.34 14.02
CA THR A 110 21.39 -9.41 13.19
C THR A 110 22.82 -9.10 12.77
N ASN A 111 23.12 -7.87 12.34
CA ASN A 111 24.47 -7.46 11.99
C ASN A 111 25.46 -7.62 13.16
N ALA A 112 25.08 -7.18 14.37
CA ALA A 112 25.91 -7.31 15.55
C ALA A 112 26.24 -8.79 15.89
N LEU A 113 25.24 -9.67 15.80
CA LEU A 113 25.43 -11.12 16.01
C LEU A 113 26.34 -11.74 14.94
N LEU A 114 26.19 -11.33 13.68
CA LEU A 114 26.88 -11.94 12.54
C LEU A 114 28.33 -11.46 12.37
N ARG A 115 28.76 -10.36 13.02
CA ARG A 115 30.11 -9.78 12.87
C ARG A 115 31.26 -10.73 13.21
N SER A 116 31.04 -11.72 14.07
CA SER A 116 32.06 -12.67 14.51
C SER A 116 32.05 -14.00 13.75
N LEU A 117 31.05 -14.20 12.88
CA LEU A 117 30.86 -15.44 12.17
C LEU A 117 31.59 -15.44 10.83
N ASP A 118 31.96 -16.65 10.39
CA ASP A 118 32.54 -16.88 9.08
C ASP A 118 31.58 -16.48 7.95
N VAL A 119 32.13 -15.96 6.86
CA VAL A 119 31.38 -15.48 5.69
C VAL A 119 30.41 -16.51 5.12
N TYR A 120 30.75 -17.80 5.14
CA TYR A 120 29.88 -18.85 4.62
C TYR A 120 28.69 -19.08 5.54
N VAL A 121 28.88 -18.99 6.86
CA VAL A 121 27.80 -19.10 7.86
C VAL A 121 26.86 -17.91 7.73
N VAL A 122 27.39 -16.69 7.62
CA VAL A 122 26.60 -15.48 7.37
C VAL A 122 25.81 -15.60 6.07
N SER A 123 26.44 -16.06 4.99
CA SER A 123 25.80 -16.25 3.70
C SER A 123 24.66 -17.27 3.76
N ALA A 124 24.86 -18.40 4.43
CA ALA A 124 23.83 -19.42 4.62
C ALA A 124 22.67 -18.91 5.47
N ALA A 125 22.94 -18.19 6.56
CA ALA A 125 21.90 -17.60 7.41
C ALA A 125 21.06 -16.57 6.63
N ILE A 126 21.72 -15.66 5.91
CA ILE A 126 21.04 -14.64 5.09
C ILE A 126 20.30 -15.26 3.92
N PHE A 127 20.81 -16.34 3.33
CA PHE A 127 20.09 -17.10 2.32
C PHE A 127 18.77 -17.63 2.87
N LEU A 128 18.78 -18.31 4.03
CA LEU A 128 17.57 -18.86 4.64
C LEU A 128 16.57 -17.77 5.06
N ILE A 129 17.05 -16.72 5.73
CA ILE A 129 16.22 -15.59 6.17
C ILE A 129 15.63 -14.88 4.96
N GLY A 130 16.44 -14.59 3.94
CA GLY A 130 16.02 -13.92 2.72
C GLY A 130 14.97 -14.71 1.95
N THR A 131 15.16 -16.03 1.81
CA THR A 131 14.17 -16.91 1.17
C THR A 131 12.86 -16.92 1.96
N PHE A 132 12.91 -17.01 3.29
CA PHE A 132 11.71 -16.94 4.13
C PHE A 132 10.99 -15.59 4.00
N LEU A 133 11.73 -14.48 4.02
CA LEU A 133 11.18 -13.14 3.86
C LEU A 133 10.46 -12.99 2.51
N PHE A 134 11.03 -13.50 1.42
CA PHE A 134 10.34 -13.49 0.12
C PHE A 134 9.08 -14.36 0.07
N LEU A 135 9.02 -15.45 0.86
CA LEU A 135 7.80 -16.27 0.98
C LEU A 135 6.67 -15.53 1.69
N LEU A 136 6.93 -14.40 2.34
CA LEU A 136 5.91 -13.53 2.89
C LEU A 136 5.36 -12.61 1.78
N PRO A 137 4.05 -12.68 1.46
CA PRO A 137 3.45 -11.90 0.39
C PRO A 137 3.75 -10.38 0.40
N PRO A 138 3.79 -9.68 1.56
CA PRO A 138 3.97 -8.22 1.57
C PRO A 138 5.43 -7.77 1.46
N THR A 139 6.40 -8.69 1.43
CA THR A 139 7.82 -8.30 1.48
C THR A 139 8.35 -7.92 0.09
N PRO A 140 8.72 -6.65 -0.14
CA PRO A 140 9.32 -6.24 -1.40
C PRO A 140 10.74 -6.79 -1.53
N GLY A 141 11.15 -7.14 -2.75
CA GLY A 141 12.48 -7.69 -3.01
C GLY A 141 13.67 -6.74 -2.82
N PRO A 142 13.60 -5.45 -3.26
CA PRO A 142 14.75 -4.55 -3.17
C PRO A 142 15.35 -4.40 -1.77
N PRO A 143 14.57 -4.25 -0.67
CA PRO A 143 15.12 -4.23 0.68
C PRO A 143 15.86 -5.51 1.09
N VAL A 144 15.39 -6.69 0.64
CA VAL A 144 16.06 -7.97 0.92
C VAL A 144 17.41 -8.02 0.22
N TYR A 145 17.49 -7.64 -1.07
CA TYR A 145 18.76 -7.61 -1.80
C TYR A 145 19.75 -6.57 -1.24
N ALA A 146 19.26 -5.39 -0.88
CA ALA A 146 20.09 -4.38 -0.22
C ALA A 146 20.64 -4.91 1.11
N LEU A 147 19.83 -5.63 1.89
CA LEU A 147 20.28 -6.26 3.11
C LEU A 147 21.37 -7.32 2.86
N VAL A 148 21.21 -8.15 1.83
CA VAL A 148 22.24 -9.12 1.41
C VAL A 148 23.55 -8.40 1.13
N GLY A 149 23.51 -7.29 0.39
CA GLY A 149 24.68 -6.46 0.13
C GLY A 149 25.31 -5.86 1.39
N ILE A 150 24.51 -5.44 2.37
CA ILE A 150 25.01 -4.91 3.64
C ILE A 150 25.74 -6.01 4.43
N LEU A 151 25.08 -7.14 4.67
CA LEU A 151 25.56 -8.14 5.64
C LEU A 151 26.62 -9.06 5.04
N VAL A 152 26.42 -9.56 3.82
CA VAL A 152 27.34 -10.52 3.20
C VAL A 152 28.63 -9.83 2.78
N SER A 153 28.56 -8.64 2.18
CA SER A 153 29.77 -7.91 1.75
C SER A 153 30.60 -7.43 2.95
N ALA A 154 29.96 -6.99 4.04
CA ALA A 154 30.66 -6.61 5.26
C ALA A 154 31.36 -7.82 5.92
N SER A 155 30.67 -8.96 6.04
CA SER A 155 31.25 -10.19 6.60
C SER A 155 32.43 -10.71 5.76
N ALA A 156 32.30 -10.73 4.44
CA ALA A 156 33.37 -11.14 3.54
C ALA A 156 34.60 -10.21 3.66
N THR A 157 34.38 -8.90 3.68
CA THR A 157 35.48 -7.92 3.81
C THR A 157 36.17 -8.02 5.17
N ASN A 158 35.41 -8.23 6.25
CA ASN A 158 35.96 -8.47 7.60
C ASN A 158 36.78 -9.77 7.66
N SER A 159 36.46 -10.74 6.82
CA SER A 159 37.22 -11.99 6.65
C SER A 159 38.44 -11.83 5.72
N GLY A 160 38.77 -10.60 5.31
CA GLY A 160 39.95 -10.28 4.50
C GLY A 160 39.74 -10.40 2.99
N TRP A 161 38.51 -10.58 2.50
CA TRP A 161 38.24 -10.65 1.06
C TRP A 161 38.38 -9.26 0.43
N SER A 162 38.76 -9.22 -0.86
CA SER A 162 38.72 -7.97 -1.61
C SER A 162 37.27 -7.51 -1.80
N VAL A 163 37.05 -6.19 -1.78
CA VAL A 163 35.70 -5.59 -1.87
C VAL A 163 34.94 -6.06 -3.11
N GLY A 164 35.62 -6.14 -4.26
CA GLY A 164 35.00 -6.63 -5.49
C GLY A 164 34.52 -8.07 -5.38
N TRP A 165 35.30 -8.94 -4.72
CA TRP A 165 34.89 -10.33 -4.52
C TRP A 165 33.76 -10.45 -3.50
N ALA A 166 33.83 -9.68 -2.41
CA ALA A 166 32.77 -9.60 -1.41
C ALA A 166 31.42 -9.22 -2.05
N MET A 167 31.41 -8.19 -2.90
CA MET A 167 30.21 -7.75 -3.62
C MET A 167 29.70 -8.80 -4.61
N ALA A 168 30.58 -9.40 -5.42
CA ALA A 168 30.17 -10.42 -6.38
C ALA A 168 29.62 -11.68 -5.71
N TRP A 169 30.18 -12.06 -4.56
CA TRP A 169 29.63 -13.14 -3.73
C TRP A 169 28.25 -12.79 -3.18
N ALA A 170 28.07 -11.58 -2.63
CA ALA A 170 26.76 -11.10 -2.17
C ALA A 170 25.72 -11.08 -3.30
N VAL A 171 26.10 -10.73 -4.53
CA VAL A 171 25.22 -10.81 -5.71
C VAL A 171 24.82 -12.25 -5.98
N GLY A 172 25.77 -13.19 -5.93
CA GLY A 172 25.50 -14.61 -6.07
C GLY A 172 24.50 -15.13 -5.03
N VAL A 173 24.68 -14.77 -3.76
CA VAL A 173 23.75 -15.11 -2.67
C VAL A 173 22.37 -14.50 -2.90
N GLY A 174 22.29 -13.21 -3.25
CA GLY A 174 21.02 -12.53 -3.52
C GLY A 174 20.26 -13.15 -4.70
N PHE A 175 20.97 -13.54 -5.75
CA PHE A 175 20.38 -14.22 -6.89
C PHE A 175 19.89 -15.62 -6.51
N ALA A 176 20.69 -16.40 -5.76
CA ALA A 176 20.29 -17.70 -5.28
C ALA A 176 19.01 -17.64 -4.42
N ILE A 177 18.91 -16.65 -3.51
CA ILE A 177 17.69 -16.40 -2.71
C ILE A 177 16.47 -16.26 -3.62
N LYS A 178 16.57 -15.41 -4.65
CA LYS A 178 15.46 -15.13 -5.59
C LYS A 178 15.02 -16.38 -6.34
N MET A 179 15.98 -17.13 -6.88
CA MET A 179 15.70 -18.33 -7.67
C MET A 179 15.08 -19.43 -6.82
N VAL A 180 15.61 -19.67 -5.61
CA VAL A 180 15.09 -20.68 -4.70
C VAL A 180 13.73 -20.30 -4.17
N PHE A 181 13.52 -19.03 -3.80
CA PHE A 181 12.20 -18.54 -3.44
C PHE A 181 11.18 -18.80 -4.55
N ALA A 182 11.46 -18.39 -5.78
CA ALA A 182 10.51 -18.52 -6.88
C ALA A 182 10.17 -20.00 -7.15
N ALA A 183 11.16 -20.89 -7.09
CA ALA A 183 10.95 -22.32 -7.18
C ALA A 183 10.07 -22.87 -6.05
N VAL A 184 10.32 -22.44 -4.81
CA VAL A 184 9.55 -22.88 -3.64
C VAL A 184 8.11 -22.38 -3.71
N ALA A 185 7.91 -21.09 -3.99
CA ALA A 185 6.58 -20.49 -4.13
C ALA A 185 5.78 -21.13 -5.28
N GLN A 186 6.42 -21.41 -6.42
CA GLN A 186 5.77 -22.09 -7.54
C GLN A 186 5.35 -23.52 -7.17
N LYS A 187 6.26 -24.33 -6.61
CA LYS A 187 6.03 -25.77 -6.41
C LYS A 187 5.33 -26.15 -5.10
N PHE A 188 5.64 -25.48 -4.00
CA PHE A 188 5.11 -25.84 -2.68
C PHE A 188 3.91 -24.97 -2.25
N ILE A 189 3.63 -23.86 -2.95
CA ILE A 189 2.50 -22.99 -2.63
C ILE A 189 1.51 -22.94 -3.79
N GLY A 190 1.97 -22.47 -4.96
CA GLY A 190 1.09 -22.24 -6.12
C GLY A 190 0.45 -23.52 -6.67
N GLU A 191 1.23 -24.57 -6.90
CA GLU A 191 0.72 -25.82 -7.46
C GLU A 191 -0.32 -26.51 -6.54
N PRO A 192 -0.10 -26.62 -5.21
CA PRO A 192 -1.15 -27.07 -4.28
C PRO A 192 -2.40 -26.17 -4.25
N MET A 193 -2.22 -24.85 -4.38
CA MET A 193 -3.32 -23.88 -4.38
C MET A 193 -4.19 -23.93 -5.65
N ALA A 194 -3.69 -24.51 -6.75
CA ALA A 194 -4.42 -24.62 -8.02
C ALA A 194 -5.79 -25.31 -7.87
N GLY A 195 -5.92 -26.24 -6.93
CA GLY A 195 -7.16 -26.99 -6.69
C GLY A 195 -8.19 -26.27 -5.81
N SER A 196 -7.83 -25.17 -5.15
CA SER A 196 -8.72 -24.46 -4.23
C SER A 196 -9.54 -23.41 -4.98
N LEU A 197 -10.86 -23.61 -5.06
CA LEU A 197 -11.78 -22.62 -5.64
C LEU A 197 -11.70 -21.28 -4.91
N ALA A 198 -11.62 -21.30 -3.57
CA ALA A 198 -11.51 -20.09 -2.76
C ALA A 198 -10.27 -19.26 -3.13
N VAL A 199 -9.11 -19.92 -3.34
CA VAL A 199 -7.88 -19.24 -3.75
C VAL A 199 -7.99 -18.75 -5.19
N ARG A 200 -8.53 -19.56 -6.10
CA ARG A 200 -8.75 -19.14 -7.50
C ARG A 200 -9.65 -17.92 -7.61
N ASN A 201 -10.72 -17.87 -6.81
CA ASN A 201 -11.64 -16.74 -6.74
C ASN A 201 -10.96 -15.51 -6.13
N LEU A 202 -10.20 -15.67 -5.04
CA LEU A 202 -9.44 -14.58 -4.43
C LEU A 202 -8.41 -13.95 -5.38
N VAL A 203 -7.74 -14.78 -6.18
CA VAL A 203 -6.77 -14.34 -7.21
C VAL A 203 -7.48 -13.84 -8.48
N GLN A 204 -8.81 -14.00 -8.56
CA GLN A 204 -9.64 -13.61 -9.69
C GLN A 204 -9.19 -14.25 -11.02
N MET A 205 -8.84 -15.54 -10.98
CA MET A 205 -8.36 -16.30 -12.14
C MET A 205 -9.35 -16.31 -13.33
N HIS A 206 -10.62 -16.05 -13.05
CA HIS A 206 -11.71 -16.01 -14.03
C HIS A 206 -11.81 -14.67 -14.79
N THR A 207 -11.09 -13.63 -14.37
CA THR A 207 -11.10 -12.32 -15.05
C THR A 207 -10.31 -12.35 -16.37
N ALA A 208 -10.70 -11.53 -17.33
CA ALA A 208 -10.04 -11.48 -18.65
C ALA A 208 -8.57 -11.07 -18.54
N GLU A 209 -8.23 -10.16 -17.62
CA GLU A 209 -6.87 -9.71 -17.34
C GLU A 209 -5.98 -10.84 -16.82
N MET A 210 -6.46 -11.60 -15.83
CA MET A 210 -5.72 -12.75 -15.30
C MET A 210 -5.58 -13.86 -16.34
N ARG A 211 -6.61 -14.05 -17.19
CA ARG A 211 -6.53 -14.99 -18.32
C ARG A 211 -5.53 -14.52 -19.38
N ALA A 212 -5.41 -13.22 -19.65
CA ALA A 212 -4.39 -12.66 -20.54
C ALA A 212 -2.97 -12.93 -20.00
N ILE A 213 -2.75 -12.69 -18.69
CA ILE A 213 -1.49 -13.03 -18.02
C ILE A 213 -1.20 -14.53 -18.14
N ALA A 214 -2.19 -15.38 -17.85
CA ALA A 214 -2.06 -16.83 -17.94
C ALA A 214 -1.70 -17.27 -19.37
N LYS A 215 -2.36 -16.71 -20.39
CA LYS A 215 -2.07 -16.98 -21.80
C LYS A 215 -0.61 -16.69 -22.14
N ILE A 216 -0.10 -15.50 -21.77
CA ILE A 216 1.31 -15.11 -21.99
C ILE A 216 2.28 -16.05 -21.27
N LEU A 217 1.99 -16.39 -20.01
CA LEU A 217 2.86 -17.26 -19.21
C LEU A 217 2.87 -18.72 -19.72
N GLN A 218 1.76 -19.19 -20.28
CA GLN A 218 1.61 -20.54 -20.85
C GLN A 218 2.17 -20.69 -22.27
N GLU A 219 2.46 -19.60 -22.99
CA GLU A 219 3.06 -19.68 -24.33
C GLU A 219 4.36 -20.49 -24.32
N PRO A 220 4.61 -21.39 -25.27
CA PRO A 220 5.87 -22.14 -25.30
C PRO A 220 7.07 -21.21 -25.49
N GLY A 221 8.17 -21.51 -24.80
CA GLY A 221 9.41 -20.73 -24.87
C GLY A 221 9.47 -19.53 -23.91
N ILE A 222 10.42 -18.63 -24.17
CA ILE A 222 10.73 -17.45 -23.34
C ILE A 222 10.58 -16.20 -24.21
N SER A 223 9.36 -15.67 -24.28
CA SER A 223 9.04 -14.44 -24.99
C SER A 223 9.36 -13.20 -24.14
N ALA A 224 9.54 -12.04 -24.78
CA ALA A 224 9.71 -10.78 -24.07
C ALA A 224 8.51 -10.46 -23.16
N ALA A 225 7.29 -10.79 -23.61
CA ALA A 225 6.07 -10.66 -22.82
C ALA A 225 6.13 -11.48 -21.52
N LYS A 226 6.50 -12.76 -21.62
CA LYS A 226 6.68 -13.64 -20.46
C LYS A 226 7.73 -13.12 -19.50
N VAL A 227 8.92 -12.78 -20.00
CA VAL A 227 10.01 -12.23 -19.18
C VAL A 227 9.56 -10.96 -18.45
N SER A 228 8.86 -10.07 -19.15
CA SER A 228 8.37 -8.80 -18.58
C SER A 228 7.42 -9.04 -17.41
N ILE A 229 6.50 -10.01 -17.51
CA ILE A 229 5.62 -10.38 -16.40
C ILE A 229 6.43 -10.97 -15.24
N LEU A 230 7.38 -11.87 -15.52
CA LEU A 230 8.18 -12.57 -14.51
C LEU A 230 9.05 -11.62 -13.67
N ILE A 231 9.62 -10.57 -14.27
CA ILE A 231 10.50 -9.62 -13.56
C ILE A 231 9.80 -8.31 -13.17
N GLY A 232 8.72 -7.94 -13.88
CA GLY A 232 8.00 -6.69 -13.67
C GLY A 232 6.83 -6.80 -12.69
N GLY A 233 6.20 -7.97 -12.62
CA GLY A 233 5.11 -8.23 -11.68
C GLY A 233 5.59 -8.42 -10.24
N PRO A 234 4.67 -8.37 -9.26
CA PRO A 234 5.02 -8.60 -7.87
C PRO A 234 5.51 -10.05 -7.67
N ASP A 235 6.69 -10.17 -7.07
CA ASP A 235 7.46 -11.41 -6.95
C ASP A 235 6.66 -12.63 -6.46
N TRP A 236 5.95 -12.47 -5.34
CA TRP A 236 5.18 -13.55 -4.73
C TRP A 236 3.94 -13.93 -5.53
N PRO A 237 3.03 -13.00 -5.89
CA PRO A 237 1.87 -13.34 -6.70
C PRO A 237 2.23 -14.00 -8.04
N VAL A 238 3.27 -13.54 -8.73
CA VAL A 238 3.66 -14.12 -10.03
C VAL A 238 4.23 -15.54 -9.88
N ALA A 239 5.07 -15.80 -8.87
CA ALA A 239 5.62 -17.14 -8.65
C ALA A 239 4.52 -18.15 -8.25
N VAL A 240 3.60 -17.73 -7.37
CA VAL A 240 2.44 -18.55 -6.98
C VAL A 240 1.52 -18.79 -8.18
N LEU A 241 1.24 -17.77 -9.00
CA LEU A 241 0.45 -17.90 -10.23
C LEU A 241 1.08 -18.91 -11.20
N CYS A 242 2.40 -18.86 -11.41
CA CYS A 242 3.10 -19.85 -12.23
C CYS A 242 2.89 -21.29 -11.72
N GLY A 243 2.80 -21.45 -10.39
CA GLY A 243 2.47 -22.72 -9.75
C GLY A 243 1.02 -23.13 -9.97
N MET A 244 0.08 -22.20 -9.80
CA MET A 244 -1.35 -22.43 -10.04
C MET A 244 -1.63 -22.85 -11.48
N LEU A 245 -0.90 -22.28 -12.43
CA LEU A 245 -0.94 -22.62 -13.85
C LEU A 245 -0.16 -23.91 -14.21
N LYS A 246 0.49 -24.54 -13.21
CA LYS A 246 1.30 -25.77 -13.35
C LYS A 246 2.39 -25.66 -14.42
N LEU A 247 3.03 -24.50 -14.52
CA LEU A 247 4.10 -24.27 -15.48
C LEU A 247 5.36 -25.06 -15.11
N ASP A 248 6.12 -25.44 -16.13
CA ASP A 248 7.42 -26.08 -15.94
C ASP A 248 8.40 -25.14 -15.23
N LEU A 249 9.13 -25.68 -14.25
CA LEU A 249 10.01 -24.86 -13.41
C LEU A 249 11.18 -24.25 -14.19
N CYS A 250 11.86 -25.04 -15.03
CA CYS A 250 13.09 -24.59 -15.69
C CYS A 250 12.88 -23.40 -16.64
N PRO A 251 11.88 -23.39 -17.54
CA PRO A 251 11.61 -22.23 -18.40
C PRO A 251 11.26 -20.97 -17.61
N ILE A 252 10.52 -21.11 -16.51
CA ILE A 252 10.15 -19.98 -15.64
C ILE A 252 11.38 -19.42 -14.92
N MET A 253 12.24 -20.29 -14.37
CA MET A 253 13.51 -19.87 -13.77
C MET A 253 14.41 -19.17 -14.79
N LEU A 254 14.53 -19.70 -16.01
CA LEU A 254 15.33 -19.07 -17.06
C LEU A 254 14.75 -17.71 -17.48
N GLY A 255 13.42 -17.61 -17.64
CA GLY A 255 12.74 -16.36 -17.93
C GLY A 255 12.82 -15.32 -16.80
N LEU A 256 12.96 -15.77 -15.56
CA LEU A 256 13.16 -14.92 -14.38
C LEU A 256 14.61 -14.43 -14.22
N SER A 257 15.59 -15.14 -14.78
CA SER A 257 17.02 -14.85 -14.61
C SER A 257 17.47 -13.41 -14.89
N PRO A 258 16.83 -12.62 -15.80
CA PRO A 258 17.17 -11.21 -16.00
C PRO A 258 17.00 -10.33 -14.74
N VAL A 259 16.25 -10.80 -13.73
CA VAL A 259 16.15 -10.15 -12.40
C VAL A 259 17.52 -9.92 -11.75
N LEU A 260 18.52 -10.73 -12.10
CA LEU A 260 19.90 -10.56 -11.67
C LEU A 260 20.39 -9.14 -11.97
N LEU A 261 20.26 -8.70 -13.22
CA LEU A 261 20.73 -7.39 -13.67
C LEU A 261 19.72 -6.29 -13.34
N GLN A 262 18.43 -6.60 -13.41
CA GLN A 262 17.35 -5.64 -13.23
C GLN A 262 17.20 -5.19 -11.76
N SER A 263 17.36 -6.08 -10.78
CA SER A 263 17.10 -5.77 -9.36
C SER A 263 18.21 -6.23 -8.42
N VAL A 264 18.73 -7.46 -8.55
CA VAL A 264 19.68 -8.03 -7.58
C VAL A 264 20.98 -7.25 -7.54
N VAL A 265 21.66 -7.10 -8.68
CA VAL A 265 22.93 -6.36 -8.79
C VAL A 265 22.82 -4.94 -8.25
N PRO A 266 21.90 -4.07 -8.73
CA PRO A 266 21.86 -2.70 -8.27
C PRO A 266 21.48 -2.57 -6.78
N CYS A 267 20.62 -3.43 -6.25
CA CYS A 267 20.27 -3.41 -4.82
C CYS A 267 21.40 -3.92 -3.93
N VAL A 268 22.06 -5.03 -4.30
CA VAL A 268 23.21 -5.57 -3.56
C VAL A 268 24.37 -4.57 -3.58
N LEU A 269 24.65 -3.95 -4.73
CA LEU A 269 25.66 -2.90 -4.82
C LEU A 269 25.29 -1.71 -3.94
N SER A 270 24.02 -1.27 -3.96
CA SER A 270 23.55 -0.21 -3.07
C SER A 270 23.85 -0.51 -1.61
N GLY A 271 23.42 -1.68 -1.12
CA GLY A 271 23.67 -2.10 0.25
C GLY A 271 25.16 -2.20 0.59
N SER A 272 25.96 -2.75 -0.33
CA SER A 272 27.40 -2.90 -0.16
C SER A 272 28.10 -1.53 -0.11
N PHE A 273 27.72 -0.58 -0.96
CA PHE A 273 28.29 0.76 -0.96
C PHE A 273 27.95 1.53 0.32
N LEU A 274 26.70 1.41 0.79
CA LEU A 274 26.25 2.07 2.03
C LEU A 274 27.04 1.60 3.27
N VAL A 275 27.43 0.33 3.34
CA VAL A 275 28.17 -0.20 4.49
C VAL A 275 29.68 -0.08 4.36
N LEU A 276 30.26 -0.41 3.20
CA LEU A 276 31.71 -0.47 3.02
C LEU A 276 32.35 0.91 2.84
N TYR A 277 31.56 1.91 2.44
CA TYR A 277 32.03 3.25 2.16
C TYR A 277 31.24 4.32 2.92
N ALA A 278 30.79 4.00 4.14
CA ALA A 278 30.02 4.92 4.98
C ALA A 278 30.73 6.27 5.24
N GLY A 279 32.07 6.32 5.16
CA GLY A 279 32.88 7.53 5.30
C GLY A 279 33.31 8.22 4.00
N ASP A 280 32.92 7.70 2.83
CA ASP A 280 33.26 8.24 1.50
C ASP A 280 31.97 8.67 0.78
N GLU A 281 31.69 9.98 0.81
CA GLU A 281 30.45 10.56 0.28
C GLU A 281 30.24 10.23 -1.21
N GLY A 282 31.33 10.22 -2.00
CA GLY A 282 31.24 9.94 -3.44
C GLY A 282 30.78 8.51 -3.72
N LYS A 283 31.33 7.53 -3.00
CA LYS A 283 30.92 6.12 -3.15
C LYS A 283 29.57 5.83 -2.50
N ARG A 284 29.21 6.55 -1.43
CA ARG A 284 27.87 6.49 -0.87
C ARG A 284 26.81 6.94 -1.88
N ALA A 285 27.07 8.03 -2.62
CA ALA A 285 26.19 8.52 -3.68
C ALA A 285 26.01 7.48 -4.81
N LEU A 286 27.04 6.68 -5.11
CA LEU A 286 26.90 5.54 -6.04
C LEU A 286 25.92 4.49 -5.52
N GLY A 287 25.94 4.22 -4.21
CA GLY A 287 24.99 3.30 -3.58
C GLY A 287 23.54 3.78 -3.67
N GLU A 288 23.30 5.07 -3.41
CA GLU A 288 21.98 5.69 -3.54
C GLU A 288 21.51 5.70 -5.01
N SER A 289 22.41 6.01 -5.94
CA SER A 289 22.15 5.99 -7.39
C SER A 289 21.83 4.58 -7.89
N ALA A 290 22.53 3.55 -7.39
CA ALA A 290 22.27 2.15 -7.73
C ALA A 290 20.87 1.72 -7.28
N LEU A 291 20.41 2.13 -6.09
CA LEU A 291 19.05 1.85 -5.64
C LEU A 291 17.99 2.57 -6.49
N ALA A 292 18.25 3.83 -6.85
CA ALA A 292 17.37 4.58 -7.75
C ALA A 292 17.27 3.89 -9.13
N LEU A 293 18.40 3.40 -9.65
CA LEU A 293 18.44 2.62 -10.89
C LEU A 293 17.63 1.33 -10.78
N ALA A 294 17.74 0.57 -9.68
CA ALA A 294 16.91 -0.61 -9.44
C ALA A 294 15.40 -0.27 -9.51
N GLY A 295 15.00 0.83 -8.87
CA GLY A 295 13.62 1.32 -8.90
C GLY A 295 13.16 1.69 -10.32
N ALA A 296 14.00 2.40 -11.08
CA ALA A 296 13.70 2.76 -12.47
C ALA A 296 13.56 1.52 -13.37
N LEU A 297 14.46 0.54 -13.23
CA LEU A 297 14.41 -0.70 -14.00
C LEU A 297 13.18 -1.54 -13.63
N GLN A 298 12.80 -1.60 -12.35
CA GLN A 298 11.56 -2.25 -11.91
C GLN A 298 10.32 -1.58 -12.53
N MET A 299 10.26 -0.25 -12.52
CA MET A 299 9.16 0.49 -13.13
C MET A 299 9.07 0.25 -14.63
N ALA A 300 10.21 0.22 -15.34
CA ALA A 300 10.25 -0.08 -16.77
C ALA A 300 9.73 -1.50 -17.06
N ALA A 301 10.16 -2.49 -16.28
CA ALA A 301 9.67 -3.87 -16.42
C ALA A 301 8.17 -4.00 -16.16
N LEU A 302 7.66 -3.31 -15.12
CA LEU A 302 6.23 -3.29 -14.80
C LEU A 302 5.40 -2.66 -15.92
N LEU A 303 5.86 -1.53 -16.49
CA LEU A 303 5.18 -0.89 -17.63
C LEU A 303 5.18 -1.79 -18.86
N LEU A 304 6.29 -2.48 -19.14
CA LEU A 304 6.39 -3.41 -20.25
C LEU A 304 5.48 -4.63 -20.05
N ALA A 305 5.39 -5.16 -18.83
CA ALA A 305 4.43 -6.21 -18.49
C ALA A 305 2.99 -5.75 -18.74
N GLY A 306 2.63 -4.55 -18.24
CA GLY A 306 1.30 -3.96 -18.44
C GLY A 306 0.98 -3.76 -19.92
N TYR A 307 1.94 -3.30 -20.73
CA TYR A 307 1.79 -3.16 -22.18
C TYR A 307 1.45 -4.51 -22.84
N TYR A 308 2.22 -5.57 -22.55
CA TYR A 308 1.98 -6.88 -23.16
C TYR A 308 0.68 -7.55 -22.68
N ILE A 309 0.30 -7.34 -21.41
CA ILE A 309 -0.98 -7.80 -20.88
C ILE A 309 -2.12 -7.11 -21.63
N GLN A 310 -2.05 -5.78 -21.78
CA GLN A 310 -3.06 -5.01 -22.49
C GLN A 310 -3.15 -5.38 -23.97
N ASP A 311 -2.02 -5.50 -24.67
CA ASP A 311 -1.98 -5.93 -26.08
C ASP A 311 -2.55 -7.34 -26.26
N THR A 312 -2.27 -8.26 -25.33
CA THR A 312 -2.87 -9.60 -25.35
C THR A 312 -4.37 -9.56 -25.08
N LEU A 313 -4.79 -8.75 -24.10
CA LEU A 313 -6.20 -8.55 -23.77
C LEU A 313 -6.99 -8.01 -24.97
N GLU A 314 -6.46 -7.01 -25.68
CA GLU A 314 -7.11 -6.41 -26.85
C GLU A 314 -7.20 -7.39 -28.02
N ARG A 315 -6.15 -8.19 -28.27
CA ARG A 315 -6.13 -9.16 -29.37
C ARG A 315 -7.03 -10.36 -29.17
N TYR A 316 -7.20 -10.79 -27.92
CA TYR A 316 -7.94 -12.00 -27.57
C TYR A 316 -9.15 -11.70 -26.69
N TYR A 317 -9.68 -10.46 -26.72
CA TYR A 317 -10.72 -10.02 -25.79
C TYR A 317 -11.95 -10.93 -25.83
N ASP A 318 -12.44 -11.26 -27.03
CA ASP A 318 -13.62 -12.10 -27.22
C ASP A 318 -13.40 -13.50 -26.61
N GLU A 319 -12.25 -14.15 -26.91
CA GLU A 319 -11.87 -15.46 -26.36
C GLU A 319 -11.70 -15.41 -24.83
N LEU A 320 -11.06 -14.36 -24.32
CA LEU A 320 -10.73 -14.23 -22.90
C LEU A 320 -11.93 -13.83 -22.03
N SER A 321 -12.95 -13.21 -22.63
CA SER A 321 -14.19 -12.79 -21.95
C SER A 321 -15.22 -13.92 -21.84
N GLU A 322 -15.10 -14.96 -22.66
CA GLU A 322 -16.01 -16.10 -22.60
C GLU A 322 -15.90 -16.85 -21.25
N PRO A 323 -17.01 -17.07 -20.52
CA PRO A 323 -16.99 -17.82 -19.28
C PRO A 323 -16.56 -19.27 -19.51
N ARG A 324 -15.48 -19.72 -18.85
CA ARG A 324 -15.06 -21.11 -18.89
C ARG A 324 -15.93 -21.94 -17.95
N LEU A 325 -16.15 -23.22 -18.29
CA LEU A 325 -16.91 -24.14 -17.44
C LEU A 325 -16.33 -24.24 -16.03
N GLU A 326 -15.00 -24.22 -15.92
CA GLU A 326 -14.24 -24.28 -14.67
C GLU A 326 -14.35 -23.03 -13.79
N ASP A 327 -14.85 -21.92 -14.34
CA ASP A 327 -14.98 -20.64 -13.64
C ASP A 327 -16.43 -20.33 -13.26
N LYS A 328 -17.41 -21.15 -13.68
CA LYS A 328 -18.84 -20.91 -13.40
C LYS A 328 -19.11 -20.74 -11.91
N GLU A 329 -18.59 -21.65 -11.08
CA GLU A 329 -18.78 -21.60 -9.63
C GLU A 329 -18.14 -20.32 -9.02
N ALA A 330 -16.99 -19.88 -9.57
CA ALA A 330 -16.35 -18.64 -9.11
C ALA A 330 -17.16 -17.40 -9.50
N ILE A 331 -17.73 -17.39 -10.71
CA ILE A 331 -18.59 -16.31 -11.21
C ILE A 331 -19.89 -16.25 -10.38
N GLU A 332 -20.54 -17.38 -10.14
CA GLU A 332 -21.74 -17.45 -9.29
C GLU A 332 -21.46 -16.93 -7.87
N LEU A 333 -20.32 -17.32 -7.28
CA LEU A 333 -19.88 -16.79 -5.98
C LEU A 333 -19.64 -15.28 -6.02
N GLU A 334 -19.08 -14.75 -7.11
CA GLU A 334 -18.86 -13.31 -7.26
C GLU A 334 -20.18 -12.56 -7.47
N GLU A 335 -21.15 -13.09 -8.21
CA GLU A 335 -22.47 -12.49 -8.39
C GLU A 335 -23.24 -12.41 -7.05
N VAL A 336 -23.18 -13.48 -6.25
CA VAL A 336 -23.76 -13.50 -4.90
C VAL A 336 -23.04 -12.48 -4.01
N ALA A 337 -21.70 -12.46 -4.05
CA ALA A 337 -20.90 -11.51 -3.27
C ALA A 337 -21.14 -10.06 -3.70
N ALA A 338 -21.32 -9.79 -5.00
CA ALA A 338 -21.60 -8.48 -5.56
C ALA A 338 -22.99 -7.99 -5.10
N THR A 339 -24.00 -8.85 -5.17
CA THR A 339 -25.36 -8.53 -4.67
C THR A 339 -25.35 -8.25 -3.17
N ALA A 340 -24.61 -9.05 -2.39
CA ALA A 340 -24.43 -8.82 -0.96
C ALA A 340 -23.66 -7.51 -0.68
N ALA A 341 -22.64 -7.22 -1.48
CA ALA A 341 -21.85 -5.99 -1.37
C ALA A 341 -22.66 -4.74 -1.74
N GLU A 342 -23.54 -4.80 -2.75
CA GLU A 342 -24.45 -3.72 -3.11
C GLU A 342 -25.39 -3.41 -1.95
N ARG A 343 -26.09 -4.42 -1.42
CA ARG A 343 -26.97 -4.24 -0.25
C ARG A 343 -26.21 -3.73 0.97
N TYR A 344 -25.04 -4.31 1.25
CA TYR A 344 -24.16 -3.83 2.31
C TYR A 344 -23.79 -2.36 2.11
N GLN A 345 -23.45 -1.95 0.89
CA GLN A 345 -23.15 -0.54 0.58
C GLN A 345 -24.36 0.36 0.80
N GLU A 346 -25.57 -0.09 0.47
CA GLU A 346 -26.81 0.68 0.68
C GLU A 346 -27.10 0.92 2.16
N GLU A 347 -26.99 -0.12 2.99
CA GLU A 347 -27.25 -0.04 4.42
C GLU A 347 -26.16 0.74 5.16
N THR A 348 -24.92 0.56 4.73
CA THR A 348 -23.78 1.26 5.31
C THR A 348 -23.58 2.66 4.72
N ARG A 349 -24.47 3.17 3.85
CA ARG A 349 -24.35 4.54 3.33
C ARG A 349 -24.25 5.53 4.48
N PHE A 350 -23.32 6.47 4.40
CA PHE A 350 -23.08 7.42 5.49
C PHE A 350 -24.35 8.19 5.90
N GLY A 351 -25.28 8.44 4.97
CA GLY A 351 -26.57 9.07 5.26
C GLY A 351 -27.47 8.23 6.18
N THR A 352 -27.55 6.91 5.95
CA THR A 352 -28.42 5.96 6.67
C THR A 352 -27.82 5.48 7.99
N LEU A 353 -26.50 5.63 8.18
CA LEU A 353 -25.82 5.21 9.40
C LEU A 353 -26.44 5.84 10.68
N PRO A 354 -26.56 5.07 11.77
CA PRO A 354 -26.97 5.62 13.05
C PRO A 354 -25.91 6.60 13.58
N CYS A 355 -26.34 7.58 14.38
CA CYS A 355 -25.50 8.68 14.84
C CYS A 355 -24.22 8.20 15.58
N HIS A 356 -24.34 7.15 16.38
CA HIS A 356 -23.20 6.60 17.11
C HIS A 356 -22.13 5.99 16.17
N MET A 357 -22.53 5.31 15.08
CA MET A 357 -21.57 4.78 14.10
C MET A 357 -20.93 5.87 13.25
N LYS A 358 -21.69 6.93 12.91
CA LYS A 358 -21.14 8.15 12.31
C LYS A 358 -20.04 8.75 13.18
N PHE A 359 -20.30 8.87 14.48
CA PHE A 359 -19.32 9.37 15.45
C PHE A 359 -18.07 8.49 15.53
N VAL A 360 -18.24 7.16 15.61
CA VAL A 360 -17.14 6.19 15.64
C VAL A 360 -16.22 6.34 14.43
N LEU A 361 -16.77 6.41 13.21
CA LEU A 361 -15.99 6.60 11.99
C LEU A 361 -15.29 7.97 11.92
N VAL A 362 -15.99 9.06 12.25
CA VAL A 362 -15.38 10.40 12.23
C VAL A 362 -14.24 10.49 13.24
N LEU A 363 -14.41 9.89 14.43
CA LEU A 363 -13.37 9.80 15.44
C LEU A 363 -12.18 8.96 14.95
N GLY A 364 -12.44 7.81 14.32
CA GLY A 364 -11.42 6.94 13.73
C GLY A 364 -10.55 7.68 12.72
N VAL A 365 -11.15 8.28 11.70
CA VAL A 365 -10.44 9.11 10.70
C VAL A 365 -9.66 10.24 11.35
N PHE A 366 -10.24 10.97 12.30
CA PHE A 366 -9.55 12.05 13.00
C PHE A 366 -8.28 11.54 13.72
N CYS A 367 -8.41 10.47 14.51
CA CYS A 367 -7.29 9.84 15.20
C CYS A 367 -6.24 9.31 14.21
N GLY A 368 -6.65 8.69 13.12
CA GLY A 368 -5.77 8.21 12.05
C GLY A 368 -4.96 9.35 11.42
N ILE A 369 -5.61 10.47 11.08
CA ILE A 369 -4.95 11.66 10.55
C ILE A 369 -3.95 12.22 11.55
N VAL A 370 -4.35 12.41 12.81
CA VAL A 370 -3.46 12.93 13.87
C VAL A 370 -2.22 12.05 14.00
N SER A 371 -2.39 10.72 14.04
CA SER A 371 -1.27 9.77 14.07
C SER A 371 -0.33 9.94 12.86
N CYS A 372 -0.87 10.02 11.64
CA CYS A 372 -0.07 10.21 10.43
C CYS A 372 0.73 11.53 10.46
N ILE A 373 0.11 12.65 10.86
CA ILE A 373 0.80 13.94 10.98
C ILE A 373 1.91 13.85 12.04
N LEU A 374 1.64 13.23 13.19
CA LEU A 374 2.64 13.06 14.27
C LEU A 374 3.87 12.26 13.82
N LEU A 375 3.72 11.34 12.87
CA LEU A 375 4.85 10.55 12.33
C LEU A 375 5.53 11.22 11.12
N ALA A 376 4.77 11.85 10.23
CA ALA A 376 5.27 12.41 8.97
C ALA A 376 5.79 13.86 9.11
N GLY A 377 5.29 14.59 10.10
CA GLY A 377 5.52 16.02 10.24
C GLY A 377 6.99 16.38 10.55
N PRO A 378 7.44 17.59 10.18
CA PRO A 378 8.80 18.07 10.44
C PRO A 378 8.96 18.53 11.91
N TRP A 379 8.50 17.72 12.87
CA TRP A 379 8.47 18.04 14.30
C TRP A 379 9.85 18.35 14.88
N LYS A 380 10.91 17.76 14.31
CA LYS A 380 12.27 18.10 14.72
C LYS A 380 12.59 19.57 14.50
N VAL A 381 12.11 20.15 13.40
CA VAL A 381 12.35 21.56 13.06
C VAL A 381 11.41 22.46 13.85
N LEU A 382 10.15 22.05 14.01
CA LEU A 382 9.12 22.88 14.64
C LEU A 382 9.23 22.92 16.17
N ILE A 383 9.42 21.77 16.81
CA ILE A 383 9.36 21.61 18.27
C ILE A 383 10.61 20.95 18.87
N GLY A 384 11.62 20.62 18.06
CA GLY A 384 12.84 19.95 18.52
C GLY A 384 12.67 18.47 18.89
N HIS A 385 11.46 17.93 18.81
CA HIS A 385 11.15 16.53 19.16
C HIS A 385 10.99 15.65 17.92
N THR A 386 11.29 14.36 18.06
CA THR A 386 11.10 13.34 17.03
C THR A 386 10.26 12.20 17.58
N ALA A 387 9.54 11.47 16.72
CA ALA A 387 8.73 10.32 17.13
C ALA A 387 9.58 9.10 17.49
N PHE A 388 10.73 8.93 16.84
CA PHE A 388 11.65 7.81 17.04
C PHE A 388 13.09 8.32 17.15
N LYS A 389 13.89 7.64 17.96
CA LYS A 389 15.36 7.81 17.93
C LYS A 389 15.88 7.55 16.52
N LYS A 390 16.89 8.31 16.10
CA LYS A 390 17.59 8.05 14.84
C LYS A 390 18.58 6.92 15.04
N PHE A 391 18.49 5.90 14.20
CA PHE A 391 19.45 4.82 14.14
C PHE A 391 19.49 4.26 12.71
N GLU A 392 20.64 3.69 12.37
CA GLU A 392 20.92 3.08 11.07
C GLU A 392 21.24 1.60 11.29
N VAL A 393 21.20 0.79 10.22
CA VAL A 393 21.52 -0.66 10.27
C VAL A 393 22.95 -0.91 10.78
N THR A 394 23.83 0.07 10.65
CA THR A 394 25.23 0.03 11.10
C THR A 394 25.42 0.52 12.53
N SER A 395 24.38 1.09 13.17
CA SER A 395 24.48 1.67 14.50
C SER A 395 24.76 0.60 15.56
N ASP A 396 25.51 1.02 16.58
CA ASP A 396 25.77 0.24 17.78
C ASP A 396 24.48 0.16 18.63
N ILE A 397 23.89 -1.02 18.69
CA ILE A 397 22.55 -1.23 19.24
C ILE A 397 22.52 -0.98 20.73
N ASP A 398 23.59 -1.37 21.43
CA ASP A 398 23.68 -1.20 22.88
C ASP A 398 23.58 0.28 23.25
N LYS A 399 24.12 1.16 22.38
CA LYS A 399 23.99 2.62 22.54
C LYS A 399 22.62 3.17 22.13
N VAL A 400 21.96 2.57 21.16
CA VAL A 400 20.67 3.04 20.63
C VAL A 400 19.52 2.64 21.55
N VAL A 401 19.49 1.36 21.94
CA VAL A 401 18.43 0.72 22.73
C VAL A 401 18.56 1.06 24.21
N GLY A 402 19.79 1.19 24.73
CA GLY A 402 20.00 1.31 26.16
C GLY A 402 19.38 0.14 26.91
N ASP A 403 18.68 0.40 28.01
CA ASP A 403 18.12 -0.64 28.88
C ASP A 403 16.86 -1.33 28.33
N SER A 404 16.19 -0.77 27.31
CA SER A 404 14.94 -1.33 26.77
C SER A 404 14.69 -0.98 25.31
N VAL A 405 14.29 -1.97 24.51
CA VAL A 405 13.90 -1.85 23.09
C VAL A 405 12.81 -0.80 22.87
N LEU A 406 11.92 -0.63 23.86
CA LEU A 406 10.84 0.34 23.81
C LEU A 406 11.32 1.79 23.91
N SER A 407 12.57 2.02 24.35
CA SER A 407 13.17 3.36 24.46
C SER A 407 13.42 4.02 23.09
N ILE A 408 13.33 3.25 22.00
CA ILE A 408 13.42 3.76 20.63
C ILE A 408 12.23 4.65 20.30
N VAL A 409 11.06 4.31 20.84
CA VAL A 409 9.84 5.08 20.67
C VAL A 409 9.85 6.23 21.68
N LEU A 410 9.98 7.44 21.16
CA LEU A 410 9.96 8.66 21.97
C LEU A 410 8.50 9.01 22.33
N PRO A 411 8.25 9.91 23.31
CA PRO A 411 6.89 10.23 23.76
C PRO A 411 5.92 10.58 22.61
N LEU A 412 6.40 11.31 21.60
CA LEU A 412 5.60 11.66 20.42
C LEU A 412 5.20 10.42 19.59
N GLY A 413 6.08 9.43 19.48
CA GLY A 413 5.79 8.17 18.82
C GLY A 413 4.74 7.34 19.56
N TRP A 414 4.78 7.33 20.90
CA TRP A 414 3.75 6.67 21.72
C TRP A 414 2.38 7.31 21.57
N ILE A 415 2.33 8.65 21.51
CA ILE A 415 1.08 9.39 21.24
C ILE A 415 0.53 9.02 19.86
N ALA A 416 1.38 8.96 18.83
CA ALA A 416 0.96 8.54 17.50
C ALA A 416 0.42 7.10 17.49
N ILE A 417 1.14 6.15 18.10
CA ILE A 417 0.70 4.74 18.21
C ILE A 417 -0.63 4.63 18.96
N PHE A 418 -0.83 5.42 20.03
CA PHE A 418 -2.09 5.47 20.75
C PHE A 418 -3.24 5.91 19.83
N PHE A 419 -3.09 7.02 19.10
CA PHE A 419 -4.11 7.48 18.15
C PHE A 419 -4.37 6.47 17.02
N CYS A 420 -3.33 5.80 16.52
CA CYS A 420 -3.50 4.71 15.56
C CYS A 420 -4.29 3.53 16.15
N SER A 421 -4.06 3.21 17.43
CA SER A 421 -4.76 2.13 18.13
C SER A 421 -6.24 2.47 18.31
N VAL A 422 -6.56 3.73 18.67
CA VAL A 422 -7.95 4.21 18.72
C VAL A 422 -8.62 4.12 17.36
N ASN A 423 -7.94 4.55 16.29
CA ASN A 423 -8.43 4.40 14.91
C ASN A 423 -8.75 2.94 14.57
N ALA A 424 -7.85 2.00 14.88
CA ALA A 424 -8.07 0.58 14.64
C ALA A 424 -9.27 0.02 15.43
N VAL A 425 -9.46 0.45 16.69
CA VAL A 425 -10.63 0.07 17.51
C VAL A 425 -11.93 0.64 16.95
N CYS A 426 -11.93 1.90 16.50
CA CYS A 426 -13.09 2.52 15.83
C CYS A 426 -13.48 1.75 14.57
N LEU A 427 -12.50 1.47 13.69
CA LEU A 427 -12.73 0.70 12.48
C LEU A 427 -13.26 -0.71 12.79
N GLN A 428 -12.66 -1.40 13.76
CA GLN A 428 -13.10 -2.72 14.17
C GLN A 428 -14.52 -2.70 14.73
N THR A 429 -14.87 -1.69 15.54
CA THR A 429 -16.21 -1.51 16.08
C THR A 429 -17.23 -1.31 14.97
N PHE A 430 -16.92 -0.47 13.98
CA PHE A 430 -17.75 -0.26 12.81
C PHE A 430 -17.93 -1.55 11.99
N ASN A 431 -16.84 -2.27 11.71
CA ASN A 431 -16.89 -3.52 10.96
C ASN A 431 -17.70 -4.59 11.68
N CYS A 432 -17.55 -4.74 13.01
CA CYS A 432 -18.37 -5.69 13.78
C CYS A 432 -19.86 -5.34 13.74
N TRP A 433 -20.19 -4.05 13.81
CA TRP A 433 -21.58 -3.60 13.64
C TRP A 433 -22.11 -3.87 12.24
N ALA A 434 -21.34 -3.54 11.21
CA ALA A 434 -21.74 -3.74 9.82
C ALA A 434 -21.86 -5.23 9.46
N ASP A 435 -20.99 -6.09 10.01
CA ASP A 435 -21.09 -7.55 9.90
C ASP A 435 -22.34 -8.11 10.59
N SER A 436 -22.76 -7.52 11.71
CA SER A 436 -24.01 -7.94 12.38
C SER A 436 -25.24 -7.69 11.51
N ILE A 437 -25.24 -6.60 10.74
CA ILE A 437 -26.29 -6.29 9.75
C ILE A 437 -26.25 -7.31 8.62
N ARG A 438 -25.06 -7.62 8.08
CA ARG A 438 -24.89 -8.61 7.02
C ARG A 438 -25.44 -9.99 7.43
N LYS A 439 -25.07 -10.48 8.61
CA LYS A 439 -25.53 -11.78 9.13
C LYS A 439 -27.04 -11.86 9.27
N GLY A 440 -27.67 -10.77 9.72
CA GLY A 440 -29.13 -10.69 9.82
C GLY A 440 -29.83 -10.91 8.47
N TYR A 441 -29.21 -10.52 7.35
CA TYR A 441 -29.76 -10.76 6.02
C TYR A 441 -29.52 -12.17 5.50
N GLU A 442 -28.34 -12.74 5.76
CA GLU A 442 -28.01 -14.12 5.38
C GLU A 442 -29.02 -15.10 6.03
N GLU A 443 -29.35 -14.92 7.31
CA GLU A 443 -30.35 -15.74 8.01
C GLU A 443 -31.77 -15.62 7.41
N VAL A 444 -32.16 -14.41 6.98
CA VAL A 444 -33.46 -14.18 6.33
C VAL A 444 -33.51 -14.79 4.92
N ALA A 445 -32.39 -14.75 4.19
CA ALA A 445 -32.30 -15.35 2.86
C ALA A 445 -32.38 -16.89 2.92
N ASP A 446 -31.65 -17.51 3.86
CA ASP A 446 -31.65 -18.96 4.06
C ASP A 446 -33.03 -19.49 4.47
N THR A 447 -33.72 -18.77 5.37
CA THR A 447 -35.08 -19.13 5.78
C THR A 447 -36.09 -19.01 4.63
N ALA A 448 -35.99 -17.97 3.80
CA ALA A 448 -36.84 -17.83 2.62
C ALA A 448 -36.60 -18.92 1.56
N GLY A 449 -35.33 -19.24 1.27
CA GLY A 449 -34.95 -20.28 0.30
C GLY A 449 -35.33 -21.71 0.71
N SER A 450 -35.38 -22.00 2.02
CA SER A 450 -35.82 -23.32 2.53
C SER A 450 -37.33 -23.58 2.42
N SER A 451 -38.13 -22.55 2.11
CA SER A 451 -39.59 -22.60 2.05
C SER A 451 -40.17 -22.72 0.63
N SER A 452 -39.32 -22.68 -0.39
CA SER A 452 -39.62 -22.90 -1.81
C SER A 452 -39.10 -24.26 -2.27
#